data_AF-A0A7V5LZW0-F1
#
_entry.id   AF-A0A7V5LZW0-F1
#
_cell.length_a   1.000
_cell.length_b   1.000
_cell.length_c   1.000
_cell.angle_alpha   90.00
_cell.angle_beta   90.00
_cell.angle_gamma   90.00
#
_symmetry.space_group_name_H-M   'P 1'
#
loop_
_entity.id
_entity.type
_entity.pdbx_description
1 polymer ?
#
loop_
_entity_poly.entity_id
_entity_poly.type
_entity_poly.pdbx_seq_one_letter_code
_entity_poly.pdbx_strand_id
1 'polypeptide(L)' 'MLPRMTMGNWLFWSILCWCFINLLWLKFMEKFIPQWIGAIFATIIAVLVFKYGPRPKEEEEEEEEEE' A
#
# COMPACT_ATOMS: atom_id res chain seq x y z
N MET A 1 -10.73 0.32 -14.10
CA MET A 1 -11.10 -0.75 -13.15
C MET A 1 -9.81 -1.28 -12.58
N LEU A 2 -9.62 -1.19 -11.26
CA LEU A 2 -8.47 -1.81 -10.61
C LEU A 2 -8.65 -3.33 -10.62
N PRO A 3 -7.62 -4.12 -10.94
CA PRO A 3 -7.71 -5.58 -10.88
C PRO A 3 -8.04 -6.01 -9.45
N ARG A 4 -8.99 -6.93 -9.28
CA ARG A 4 -9.28 -7.56 -7.99
C ARG A 4 -8.16 -8.57 -7.70
N MET A 5 -7.61 -8.50 -6.50
CA MET A 5 -6.42 -9.26 -6.12
C MET A 5 -6.55 -9.77 -4.69
N THR A 6 -5.97 -10.94 -4.40
CA THR A 6 -5.94 -11.55 -3.06
C THR A 6 -5.17 -10.70 -2.06
N MET A 7 -5.42 -10.91 -0.76
CA MET A 7 -4.81 -10.15 0.35
C MET A 7 -3.27 -10.11 0.29
N GLY A 8 -2.63 -11.25 0.00
CA GLY A 8 -1.17 -11.34 -0.12
C GLY A 8 -0.60 -10.51 -1.28
N ASN A 9 -1.35 -10.39 -2.38
CA ASN A 9 -0.94 -9.60 -3.53
C ASN A 9 -1.10 -8.10 -3.25
N TRP A 10 -2.17 -7.69 -2.56
CA TRP A 10 -2.32 -6.31 -2.06
C TRP A 10 -1.23 -5.92 -1.07
N LEU A 11 -0.82 -6.82 -0.18
CA LEU A 11 0.32 -6.61 0.71
C LEU A 11 1.61 -6.38 -0.08
N PHE A 12 1.88 -7.24 -1.07
CA PHE A 12 3.03 -7.10 -1.95
C PHE A 12 3.04 -5.75 -2.68
N TRP A 13 1.92 -5.34 -3.27
CA TRP A 13 1.79 -4.05 -3.93
C TRP A 13 1.94 -2.87 -2.98
N SER A 14 1.43 -2.99 -1.76
CA SER A 14 1.57 -1.95 -0.73
C SER A 14 3.04 -1.74 -0.35
N ILE A 15 3.79 -2.83 -0.17
CA ILE A 15 5.24 -2.78 0.12
C ILE A 15 6.01 -2.23 -1.09
N LEU A 16 5.67 -2.64 -2.32
CA LEU A 16 6.28 -2.11 -3.54
C LEU A 16 6.05 -0.60 -3.68
N CYS A 17 4.81 -0.15 -3.48
CA CYS A 17 4.47 1.28 -3.47
C CYS A 17 5.25 2.03 -2.39
N TRP A 18 5.34 1.46 -1.18
CA TRP A 18 6.12 2.06 -0.09
C TRP A 18 7.59 2.26 -0.48
N CYS A 19 8.25 1.22 -0.99
CA CYS A 19 9.62 1.29 -1.46
C CYS A 19 9.78 2.32 -2.59
N PHE A 20 8.88 2.30 -3.57
CA PHE A 20 8.93 3.21 -4.72
C PHE A 20 8.81 4.68 -4.31
N ILE A 21 7.88 5.00 -3.40
CA ILE A 21 7.71 6.36 -2.89
C ILE A 21 8.96 6.81 -2.13
N ASN A 22 9.56 5.96 -1.29
CA ASN A 22 10.79 6.28 -0.57
C ASN A 22 11.97 6.53 -1.52
N LEU A 23 12.11 5.74 -2.59
CA LEU A 23 13.15 5.92 -3.60
C LEU A 23 12.95 7.22 -4.41
N LEU A 24 11.71 7.53 -4.78
CA LEU A 24 11.38 8.82 -5.39
C LEU A 24 11.66 9.98 -4.43
N TRP A 25 11.39 9.81 -3.15
CA TRP A 25 11.62 10.83 -2.14
C TRP A 25 13.11 11.18 -2.03
N LEU A 26 13.98 10.16 -1.96
CA LEU A 26 15.44 10.36 -1.96
C LEU A 26 15.90 11.13 -3.20
N LYS A 27 15.36 10.80 -4.37
CA LYS A 27 15.78 11.43 -5.63
C LYS A 27 15.32 12.89 -5.77
N PHE A 28 14.08 13.19 -5.37
CA PHE A 28 13.44 14.47 -5.71
C PHE A 28 13.20 15.38 -4.51
N MET A 29 12.87 14.82 -3.34
CA MET A 29 12.35 15.56 -2.20
C MET A 29 13.38 15.74 -1.07
N GLU A 30 14.41 14.90 -0.98
CA GLU A 30 15.42 14.95 0.10
C GLU A 30 16.07 16.34 0.26
N LYS A 31 16.25 17.07 -0.85
CA LYS A 31 16.83 18.43 -0.82
C LYS A 31 15.93 19.46 -0.12
N PHE A 32 14.63 19.20 -0.03
CA PHE A 32 13.64 20.13 0.54
C PHE A 32 13.06 19.62 1.86
N ILE A 33 12.77 18.31 1.93
CA ILE A 33 12.05 17.68 3.04
C ILE A 33 12.82 16.43 3.48
N PRO A 34 13.13 16.31 4.79
CA PRO A 34 13.82 15.15 5.35
C PRO A 34 13.17 13.80 5.00
N GLN A 35 14.01 12.76 4.88
CA GLN A 35 13.57 11.41 4.51
C GLN A 35 12.55 10.79 5.47
N TRP A 36 12.60 11.12 6.77
CA TRP A 36 11.66 10.58 7.75
C TRP A 36 10.20 11.00 7.48
N ILE A 37 9.98 12.17 6.89
CA ILE A 37 8.64 12.63 6.48
C ILE A 37 8.17 11.83 5.26
N GLY A 38 9.07 11.55 4.33
CA GLY A 38 8.81 10.65 3.20
C GLY A 38 8.41 9.25 3.64
N ALA A 39 9.08 8.71 4.66
CA ALA A 39 8.74 7.41 5.22
C ALA A 39 7.34 7.39 5.85
N ILE A 40 6.95 8.44 6.60
CA ILE A 40 5.59 8.57 7.16
C ILE A 40 4.56 8.64 6.03
N PHE A 41 4.81 9.48 5.02
CA PHE A 41 3.91 9.64 3.87
C PHE A 41 3.75 8.34 3.07
N ALA A 42 4.85 7.65 2.78
CA ALA A 42 4.84 6.36 2.12
C ALA A 42 4.06 5.31 2.92
N THR A 43 4.19 5.32 4.25
CA THR A 43 3.48 4.40 5.15
C THR A 43 1.98 4.62 5.11
N ILE A 44 1.53 5.89 5.12
CA ILE A 44 0.12 6.23 4.99
C ILE A 44 -0.41 5.70 3.65
N ILE A 45 0.29 5.94 2.54
CA ILE A 45 -0.13 5.46 1.23
C ILE A 45 -0.18 3.93 1.18
N ALA A 46 0.83 3.24 1.73
CA ALA A 46 0.86 1.79 1.77
C ALA A 46 -0.34 1.21 2.55
N VAL A 47 -0.70 1.81 3.69
CA VAL A 47 -1.89 1.41 4.46
C VAL A 47 -3.17 1.66 3.67
N LEU A 48 -3.28 2.78 2.95
CA LEU A 48 -4.44 3.06 2.11
C LEU A 48 -4.58 2.06 0.95
N VAL A 49 -3.47 1.74 0.28
CA VAL A 49 -3.42 0.73 -0.80
C VAL A 49 -3.82 -0.64 -0.27
N PHE A 50 -3.33 -1.03 0.91
CA PHE A 50 -3.65 -2.30 1.53
C PHE A 50 -5.13 -2.38 1.96
N LYS A 51 -5.64 -1.34 2.63
CA LYS A 51 -6.98 -1.35 3.21
C LYS A 51 -8.09 -1.13 2.19
N TYR A 52 -7.87 -0.27 1.20
CA TYR A 52 -8.87 0.11 0.20
C TYR A 52 -8.65 -0.54 -1.17
N GLY A 53 -7.72 -1.50 -1.26
CA GLY A 53 -7.52 -2.31 -2.45
C GLY A 53 -8.77 -3.15 -2.77
N PRO A 54 -9.31 -3.12 -4.00
CA PRO A 54 -10.48 -3.93 -4.35
C PRO A 54 -10.21 -5.42 -4.17
N ARG A 55 -11.03 -6.05 -3.31
CA ARG A 55 -10.95 -7.47 -2.98
C ARG A 55 -11.81 -8.32 -3.92
N PRO A 56 -11.41 -9.57 -4.21
CA PRO A 56 -12.30 -10.58 -4.78
C PRO A 56 -13.40 -10.93 -3.78
N LYS A 57 -14.63 -11.17 -4.26
CA LYS A 57 -15.80 -11.45 -3.41
C LYS A 57 -15.69 -12.79 -2.65
N GLU A 58 -14.87 -13.72 -3.13
CA GLU A 58 -14.71 -15.05 -2.52
C GLU A 58 -13.99 -14.99 -1.16
N GLU A 59 -13.14 -14.00 -0.91
CA GLU A 59 -12.49 -13.81 0.40
C GLU A 59 -13.40 -13.08 1.41
N GLU A 60 -14.43 -12.35 0.95
CA GLU A 60 -15.39 -11.66 1.86
C GLU A 60 -16.36 -12.65 2.53
N GLU A 61 -16.74 -13.75 1.84
CA GLU A 61 -17.61 -14.79 2.42
C GLU A 61 -16.88 -15.67 3.46
N GLU A 62 -15.58 -15.96 3.26
CA GLU A 62 -14.78 -16.72 4.24
C GLU A 62 -14.43 -15.90 5.50
N GLU A 63 -14.16 -14.58 5.37
CA GLU A 63 -13.93 -13.70 6.53
C GLU A 63 -15.23 -13.44 7.34
N GLU A 64 -16.41 -13.39 6.70
CA GLU A 64 -17.72 -13.22 7.38
C GLU A 64 -18.24 -14.50 8.07
N GLU A 65 -17.87 -15.70 7.59
CA GLU A 65 -18.25 -16.97 8.25
C GLU A 65 -17.35 -17.33 9.44
N GLU A 66 -16.15 -16.73 9.55
CA GLU A 66 -15.20 -16.97 10.64
C GLU A 66 -15.27 -15.95 11.81
N GLU A 67 -16.02 -14.83 11.69
CA GLU A 67 -16.32 -13.86 12.77
C GLU A 67 -17.66 -14.15 13.51
#